data_AF-A0A6A9SIS3-F1
#
_entry.id   AF-A0A6A9SIS3-F1
#
_cell.length_a   1.000
_cell.length_b   1.000
_cell.length_c   1.000
_cell.angle_alpha   90.00
_cell.angle_beta   90.00
_cell.angle_gamma   90.00
#
_symmetry.space_group_name_H-M   'P 1'
#
loop_
_entity.id
_entity.type
_entity.pdbx_description
1 polymer ?
#
loop_
_entity_poly.entity_id
_entity_poly.type
_entity_poly.pdbx_seq_one_letter_code
_entity_poly.pdbx_strand_id
1 'polypeptide(L)'
;MTRRFRWTRPVAAGSVTVTRVAGDHELADGAPQRRYTVAVPSAEAAVAAATGCETEWDDDTLWVTVGDGAGLARVRLRLGDAYTALRFPGPSFDDRLTAALDGDEAAAHELLAAADSVVALALACGPLLDAEGFVALVDALATASETASDDLHATRYDLARIAATTAVGPPVATADEFEALAEGLDGVDAIGDVSVLDALADVVAVAHDTAGETRRFLSDLGYELPLLAERDDGRFLAAYLAQVARTAGVRDAKQAAARRAANTDHSAFEEAKAAAERADYWDRGAAWRDAVLPAASESFPTFAYVLANALYWTGEVGRSDSRADELLHEGAAAAARTIDLDWVEGHAAFERARAAAHRHRSKRNHALALAQFEAAREVAESYSFLDPWEPTYSHAVVRSNALSTTGDHERAVAVLDDALEELREQGVPDERFAEMRAHLEGQRHERRAIVADDGDRLAHLEAALDNYESVGFERSIERIEAKLDDAEEAATGGSEDRARPQPVLRPDPEAGPSLEDIPDLHDSLTETDPGAVGSADPGVLPDERGDALDDRGPGRDTDPRYR
;
A
#
# COMPACT_ATOMS: atom_id res chain seq x y z
N MET A 1 -6.09 24.89 9.89
CA MET A 1 -7.07 25.06 11.00
C MET A 1 -7.74 23.71 11.11
N THR A 2 -7.15 22.81 11.89
CA THR A 2 -7.26 21.34 11.72
C THR A 2 -8.64 20.73 11.94
N ARG A 3 -9.58 21.52 12.49
CA ARG A 3 -10.92 21.08 12.87
C ARG A 3 -12.03 21.83 12.16
N ARG A 4 -13.01 21.08 11.70
CA ARG A 4 -14.20 21.62 11.03
C ARG A 4 -15.30 21.90 12.03
N PHE A 5 -15.58 23.18 12.26
CA PHE A 5 -16.80 23.61 12.97
C PHE A 5 -18.08 23.29 12.17
N ARG A 6 -17.92 23.21 10.85
CA ARG A 6 -18.97 22.89 9.89
C ARG A 6 -18.40 21.98 8.82
N TRP A 7 -19.09 20.89 8.52
CA TRP A 7 -18.70 19.98 7.45
C TRP A 7 -19.91 19.59 6.61
N THR A 8 -19.64 19.26 5.36
CA THR A 8 -20.67 18.95 4.37
C THR A 8 -20.43 17.54 3.84
N ARG A 9 -21.50 16.76 3.75
CA ARG A 9 -21.49 15.40 3.22
C ARG A 9 -22.31 15.36 1.94
N PRO A 10 -21.74 14.97 0.78
CA PRO A 10 -22.51 14.77 -0.43
C PRO A 10 -23.51 13.63 -0.25
N VAL A 11 -24.70 13.78 -0.82
CA VAL A 11 -25.79 12.80 -0.84
C VAL A 11 -26.46 12.82 -2.20
N ALA A 12 -27.19 11.76 -2.56
CA ALA A 12 -27.84 11.66 -3.88
C ALA A 12 -28.74 12.86 -4.24
N ALA A 13 -29.34 13.51 -3.24
CA ALA A 13 -30.26 14.64 -3.39
C ALA A 13 -29.59 16.03 -3.20
N GLY A 14 -28.26 16.11 -3.10
CA GLY A 14 -27.53 17.36 -2.84
C GLY A 14 -26.44 17.18 -1.79
N SER A 15 -26.45 18.00 -0.75
CA SER A 15 -25.50 17.86 0.35
C SER A 15 -26.16 18.08 1.71
N VAL A 16 -25.68 17.35 2.72
CA VAL A 16 -26.08 17.53 4.12
C VAL A 16 -24.97 18.31 4.81
N THR A 17 -25.30 19.44 5.41
CA THR A 17 -24.35 20.22 6.19
C THR A 17 -24.59 20.01 7.66
N VAL A 18 -23.56 19.62 8.39
CA VAL A 18 -23.55 19.59 9.84
C VAL A 18 -22.81 20.81 10.36
N THR A 19 -23.38 21.51 11.34
CA THR A 19 -22.76 22.64 12.02
C THR A 19 -22.81 22.40 13.53
N ARG A 20 -21.65 22.45 14.18
CA ARG A 20 -21.57 22.45 15.64
C ARG A 20 -22.20 23.74 16.18
N VAL A 21 -22.92 23.67 17.28
CA VAL A 21 -23.46 24.86 17.97
C VAL A 21 -22.41 25.34 18.97
N ALA A 22 -22.01 26.61 18.87
CA ALA A 22 -21.01 27.20 19.77
C ALA A 22 -21.64 27.54 21.14
N GLY A 23 -20.89 27.32 22.24
CA GLY A 23 -21.26 27.80 23.58
C GLY A 23 -22.17 26.89 24.42
N ASP A 24 -22.73 25.82 23.85
CA ASP A 24 -23.68 24.93 24.55
C ASP A 24 -23.02 23.91 25.50
N HIS A 25 -21.72 24.05 25.79
CA HIS A 25 -20.99 23.23 26.78
C HIS A 25 -21.34 23.63 28.22
N GLU A 26 -22.10 24.72 28.40
CA GLU A 26 -22.22 25.46 29.66
C GLU A 26 -23.67 25.57 30.17
N LEU A 27 -24.50 24.53 30.07
CA LEU A 27 -25.67 24.47 30.95
C LEU A 27 -25.17 24.12 32.36
N ALA A 28 -25.01 25.16 33.19
CA ALA A 28 -24.38 25.13 34.52
C ALA A 28 -24.93 24.08 35.51
N ASP A 29 -26.07 23.45 35.21
CA ASP A 29 -26.77 22.51 36.09
C ASP A 29 -26.98 21.11 35.46
N GLY A 30 -26.31 20.77 34.35
CA GLY A 30 -26.46 19.49 33.64
C GLY A 30 -25.14 18.76 33.36
N ALA A 31 -25.22 17.45 33.06
CA ALA A 31 -24.08 16.71 32.50
C ALA A 31 -23.65 17.37 31.17
N PRO A 32 -22.34 17.39 30.81
CA PRO A 32 -21.88 18.05 29.58
C PRO A 32 -22.59 17.48 28.34
N GLN A 33 -22.98 18.36 27.42
CA GLN A 33 -23.63 17.97 26.17
C GLN A 33 -23.06 18.78 25.00
N ARG A 34 -23.27 18.28 23.79
CA ARG A 34 -22.93 18.98 22.57
C ARG A 34 -24.07 18.91 21.57
N ARG A 35 -24.39 20.05 20.97
CA ARG A 35 -25.45 20.17 19.98
C ARG A 35 -24.91 20.44 18.58
N TYR A 36 -25.62 19.88 17.61
CA TYR A 36 -25.36 20.05 16.19
C TYR A 36 -26.66 20.38 15.48
N THR A 37 -26.56 21.22 14.47
CA THR A 37 -27.62 21.41 13.48
C THR A 37 -27.23 20.70 12.21
N VAL A 38 -28.21 20.03 11.59
CA VAL A 38 -28.04 19.29 10.35
C VAL A 38 -29.03 19.86 9.34
N ALA A 39 -28.51 20.61 8.38
CA ALA A 39 -29.26 21.13 7.25
C ALA A 39 -29.30 20.06 6.15
N VAL A 40 -30.50 19.61 5.81
CA VAL A 40 -30.74 18.58 4.80
C VAL A 40 -31.32 19.20 3.52
N PRO A 41 -31.04 18.62 2.34
CA PRO A 41 -31.50 19.19 1.07
C PRO A 41 -32.94 18.78 0.68
N SER A 42 -33.60 17.91 1.47
CA SER A 42 -34.91 17.34 1.15
C SER A 42 -35.86 17.41 2.34
N ALA A 43 -37.09 17.89 2.09
CA ALA A 43 -38.19 17.90 3.06
C ALA A 43 -38.71 16.48 3.41
N GLU A 44 -38.30 15.45 2.65
CA GLU A 44 -38.65 14.05 2.94
C GLU A 44 -37.58 13.32 3.77
N ALA A 45 -36.57 14.05 4.27
CA ALA A 45 -35.54 13.48 5.13
C ALA A 45 -36.14 12.95 6.44
N ALA A 46 -35.71 11.76 6.85
CA ALA A 46 -36.11 11.18 8.12
C ALA A 46 -34.94 10.54 8.85
N VAL A 47 -34.95 10.56 10.18
CA VAL A 47 -34.00 9.79 10.99
C VAL A 47 -34.42 8.33 10.96
N ALA A 48 -33.60 7.48 10.35
CA ALA A 48 -33.82 6.04 10.31
C ALA A 48 -33.28 5.34 11.56
N ALA A 49 -32.19 5.85 12.13
CA ALA A 49 -31.61 5.37 13.39
C ALA A 49 -30.76 6.47 14.03
N ALA A 50 -30.71 6.50 15.36
CA ALA A 50 -29.80 7.31 16.15
C ALA A 50 -29.15 6.45 17.24
N THR A 51 -27.85 6.65 17.48
CA THR A 51 -27.06 5.89 18.47
C THR A 51 -26.17 6.87 19.22
N GLY A 52 -26.20 6.81 20.55
CA GLY A 52 -25.42 7.71 21.41
C GLY A 52 -25.85 9.18 21.37
N CYS A 53 -27.04 9.49 20.84
CA CYS A 53 -27.55 10.86 20.73
C CYS A 53 -29.08 10.91 20.72
N GLU A 54 -29.59 12.09 21.02
CA GLU A 54 -31.00 12.46 20.85
C GLU A 54 -31.15 13.32 19.59
N THR A 55 -32.27 13.17 18.89
CA THR A 55 -32.52 13.88 17.63
C THR A 55 -33.91 14.50 17.62
N GLU A 56 -34.03 15.75 17.18
CA GLU A 56 -35.28 16.49 17.10
C GLU A 56 -35.33 17.31 15.80
N TRP A 57 -36.48 17.33 15.13
CA TRP A 57 -36.70 18.19 13.97
C TRP A 57 -37.36 19.50 14.40
N ASP A 58 -36.80 20.62 13.96
CA ASP A 58 -37.37 21.96 14.14
C ASP A 58 -37.37 22.71 12.81
N ASP A 59 -38.57 23.10 12.36
CA ASP A 59 -38.96 23.69 11.07
C ASP A 59 -38.48 22.96 9.79
N ASP A 60 -37.19 22.68 9.63
CA ASP A 60 -36.58 21.85 8.55
C ASP A 60 -35.12 21.49 8.91
N THR A 61 -34.70 21.76 10.14
CA THR A 61 -33.35 21.52 10.65
C THR A 61 -33.42 20.38 11.64
N LEU A 62 -32.56 19.38 11.45
CA LEU A 62 -32.40 18.31 12.42
C LEU A 62 -31.39 18.75 13.48
N TRP A 63 -31.86 18.85 14.71
CA TRP A 63 -31.04 19.02 15.90
C TRP A 63 -30.55 17.66 16.40
N VAL A 64 -29.27 17.57 16.73
CA VAL A 64 -28.65 16.39 17.32
C VAL A 64 -27.97 16.79 18.61
N THR A 65 -28.35 16.16 19.72
CA THR A 65 -27.76 16.38 21.04
C THR A 65 -26.99 15.13 21.46
N VAL A 66 -25.69 15.29 21.71
CA VAL A 66 -24.78 14.23 22.12
C VAL A 66 -24.39 14.47 23.58
N GLY A 67 -24.74 13.52 24.46
CA GLY A 67 -24.33 13.56 25.86
C GLY A 67 -22.86 13.19 26.05
N ASP A 68 -22.31 13.56 27.20
CA ASP A 68 -20.98 13.13 27.58
C ASP A 68 -20.86 11.61 27.72
N GLY A 69 -19.68 11.07 27.40
CA GLY A 69 -19.42 9.62 27.40
C GLY A 69 -19.99 8.84 26.20
N ALA A 70 -20.73 9.47 25.29
CA ALA A 70 -21.27 8.80 24.09
C ALA A 70 -20.21 8.43 23.04
N GLY A 71 -18.97 8.92 23.17
CA GLY A 71 -17.91 8.72 22.19
C GLY A 71 -18.23 9.43 20.88
N LEU A 72 -18.30 8.67 19.79
CA LEU A 72 -18.68 9.15 18.46
C LEU A 72 -20.11 8.70 18.12
N ALA A 73 -21.09 9.55 18.44
CA ALA A 73 -22.50 9.28 18.17
C ALA A 73 -22.78 9.19 16.66
N ARG A 74 -23.85 8.48 16.30
CA ARG A 74 -24.22 8.22 14.89
C ARG A 74 -25.69 8.53 14.65
N VAL A 75 -25.97 9.24 13.56
CA VAL A 75 -27.33 9.36 13.00
C VAL A 75 -27.31 8.78 11.60
N ARG A 76 -28.26 7.89 11.30
CA ARG A 76 -28.53 7.41 9.94
C ARG A 76 -29.76 8.14 9.41
N LEU A 77 -29.55 8.98 8.41
CA LEU A 77 -30.62 9.68 7.70
C LEU A 77 -31.08 8.87 6.49
N ARG A 78 -32.38 8.84 6.27
CA ARG A 78 -33.01 8.37 5.03
C ARG A 78 -33.38 9.57 4.19
N LEU A 79 -32.93 9.59 2.93
CA LEU A 79 -33.17 10.64 1.94
C LEU A 79 -33.76 9.96 0.70
N GLY A 80 -35.10 9.90 0.62
CA GLY A 80 -35.80 9.04 -0.32
C GLY A 80 -35.54 7.56 -0.02
N ASP A 81 -34.98 6.83 -0.99
CA ASP A 81 -34.57 5.42 -0.86
C ASP A 81 -33.10 5.25 -0.41
N ALA A 82 -32.33 6.33 -0.38
CA ALA A 82 -30.93 6.31 0.02
C ALA A 82 -30.76 6.53 1.52
N TYR A 83 -29.64 6.03 2.06
CA TYR A 83 -29.25 6.27 3.45
C TYR A 83 -27.88 6.92 3.53
N THR A 84 -27.72 7.85 4.46
CA THR A 84 -26.42 8.45 4.79
C THR A 84 -26.18 8.38 6.29
N ALA A 85 -24.94 8.12 6.69
CA ALA A 85 -24.55 8.07 8.09
C ALA A 85 -23.75 9.33 8.45
N LEU A 86 -24.11 9.98 9.54
CA LEU A 86 -23.42 11.13 10.10
C LEU A 86 -22.85 10.75 11.47
N ARG A 87 -21.67 11.30 11.78
CA ARG A 87 -20.94 11.08 13.04
C ARG A 87 -20.84 12.39 13.81
N PHE A 88 -21.02 12.33 15.13
CA PHE A 88 -21.05 13.50 15.99
C PHE A 88 -20.22 13.23 17.26
N PRO A 89 -19.09 13.92 17.47
CA PRO A 89 -18.26 13.68 18.65
C PRO A 89 -18.94 14.23 19.91
N GLY A 90 -19.03 13.42 20.96
CA GLY A 90 -19.43 13.88 22.28
C GLY A 90 -18.36 14.80 22.91
N PRO A 91 -18.70 15.56 23.97
CA PRO A 91 -17.78 16.48 24.65
C PRO A 91 -16.40 15.88 24.97
N SER A 92 -16.30 14.88 25.85
CA SER A 92 -15.00 14.31 26.21
C SER A 92 -14.29 13.55 25.08
N PHE A 93 -15.00 13.07 24.06
CA PHE A 93 -14.35 12.49 22.88
C PHE A 93 -13.66 13.59 22.07
N ASP A 94 -14.35 14.69 21.82
CA ASP A 94 -13.81 15.82 21.07
C ASP A 94 -12.66 16.50 21.80
N ASP A 95 -12.70 16.56 23.14
CA ASP A 95 -11.63 17.12 23.95
C ASP A 95 -10.37 16.22 23.95
N ARG A 96 -10.53 14.90 23.88
CA ARG A 96 -9.40 13.96 23.69
C ARG A 96 -8.84 14.00 22.28
N LEU A 97 -9.71 14.06 21.27
CA LEU A 97 -9.29 14.36 19.90
C LEU A 97 -8.60 15.74 19.83
N THR A 98 -8.97 16.67 20.73
CA THR A 98 -8.24 17.88 21.15
C THR A 98 -6.76 17.69 21.27
N ALA A 99 -6.48 17.19 22.45
CA ALA A 99 -5.17 16.97 22.97
C ALA A 99 -4.37 16.05 22.06
N ALA A 100 -4.95 14.99 21.50
CA ALA A 100 -4.24 14.09 20.59
C ALA A 100 -3.70 14.81 19.34
N LEU A 101 -4.50 15.67 18.71
CA LEU A 101 -4.05 16.48 17.55
C LEU A 101 -3.00 17.51 17.94
N ASP A 102 -3.00 17.96 19.20
CA ASP A 102 -2.01 18.88 19.76
C ASP A 102 -0.76 18.12 20.30
N GLY A 103 -0.66 16.80 20.08
CA GLY A 103 0.49 15.96 20.46
C GLY A 103 0.43 15.30 21.84
N ASP A 104 -0.74 15.23 22.47
CA ASP A 104 -0.94 14.51 23.73
C ASP A 104 -1.08 13.00 23.50
N GLU A 105 0.00 12.27 23.75
CA GLU A 105 0.09 10.81 23.63
C GLU A 105 -0.93 10.09 24.54
N ALA A 106 -1.22 10.61 25.75
CA ALA A 106 -2.18 9.97 26.65
C ALA A 106 -3.61 10.06 26.09
N ALA A 107 -3.96 11.19 25.48
CA ALA A 107 -5.24 11.34 24.81
C ALA A 107 -5.36 10.42 23.58
N ALA A 108 -4.29 10.25 22.80
CA ALA A 108 -4.26 9.31 21.68
C ALA A 108 -4.45 7.85 22.15
N HIS A 109 -3.75 7.44 23.22
CA HIS A 109 -3.95 6.14 23.87
C HIS A 109 -5.39 5.91 24.33
N GLU A 110 -6.02 6.91 24.95
CA GLU A 110 -7.41 6.82 25.39
C GLU A 110 -8.40 6.70 24.23
N LEU A 111 -8.10 7.32 23.08
CA LEU A 111 -8.90 7.15 21.86
C LEU A 111 -8.75 5.73 21.30
N LEU A 112 -7.53 5.20 21.22
CA LEU A 112 -7.25 3.83 20.79
C LEU A 112 -7.94 2.80 21.67
N ALA A 113 -7.86 2.96 23.00
CA ALA A 113 -8.47 2.03 23.96
C ALA A 113 -10.00 1.95 23.85
N ALA A 114 -10.65 2.97 23.30
CA ALA A 114 -12.09 3.03 23.08
C ALA A 114 -12.52 2.60 21.67
N ALA A 115 -11.58 2.31 20.77
CA ALA A 115 -11.84 1.98 19.38
C ALA A 115 -11.67 0.47 19.10
N ASP A 116 -12.53 -0.07 18.24
CA ASP A 116 -12.40 -1.45 17.76
C ASP A 116 -11.20 -1.63 16.78
N SER A 117 -10.80 -0.54 16.13
CA SER A 117 -9.72 -0.51 15.13
C SER A 117 -9.21 0.92 14.96
N VAL A 118 -7.89 1.10 14.86
CA VAL A 118 -7.26 2.41 14.60
C VAL A 118 -7.68 2.99 13.24
N VAL A 119 -7.76 2.16 12.21
CA VAL A 119 -8.21 2.55 10.86
C VAL A 119 -9.66 3.01 10.91
N ALA A 120 -10.53 2.26 11.60
CA ALA A 120 -11.92 2.64 11.75
C ALA A 120 -12.09 3.95 12.54
N LEU A 121 -11.26 4.17 13.57
CA LEU A 121 -11.23 5.41 14.34
C LEU A 121 -10.82 6.60 13.47
N ALA A 122 -9.68 6.51 12.80
CA ALA A 122 -9.17 7.56 11.91
C ALA A 122 -10.22 7.94 10.87
N LEU A 123 -10.74 6.95 10.13
CA LEU A 123 -11.76 7.14 9.09
C LEU A 123 -13.09 7.69 9.62
N ALA A 124 -13.48 7.34 10.85
CA ALA A 124 -14.71 7.85 11.47
C ALA A 124 -14.55 9.30 11.96
N CYS A 125 -13.34 9.70 12.36
CA CYS A 125 -12.98 11.07 12.69
C CYS A 125 -12.77 11.96 11.45
N GLY A 126 -12.33 11.38 10.33
CA GLY A 126 -11.97 12.12 9.11
C GLY A 126 -12.97 13.19 8.64
N PRO A 127 -14.29 12.97 8.63
CA PRO A 127 -15.25 14.01 8.23
C PRO A 127 -15.22 15.28 9.10
N LEU A 128 -14.65 15.20 10.30
CA LEU A 128 -14.49 16.30 11.26
C LEU A 128 -13.19 17.10 11.03
N LEU A 129 -12.28 16.57 10.21
CA LEU A 129 -10.91 17.04 10.04
C LEU A 129 -10.68 17.49 8.60
N ASP A 130 -9.74 18.40 8.38
CA ASP A 130 -9.11 18.59 7.07
C ASP A 130 -7.98 17.56 6.87
N ALA A 131 -7.28 17.61 5.73
CA ALA A 131 -6.19 16.68 5.45
C ALA A 131 -5.08 16.77 6.50
N GLU A 132 -4.67 18.00 6.86
CA GLU A 132 -3.68 18.29 7.92
C GLU A 132 -4.09 17.67 9.26
N GLY A 133 -5.34 17.91 9.71
CA GLY A 133 -5.84 17.34 10.96
C GLY A 133 -5.99 15.83 10.91
N PHE A 134 -6.33 15.24 9.77
CA PHE A 134 -6.40 13.79 9.63
C PHE A 134 -5.02 13.14 9.71
N VAL A 135 -4.02 13.73 9.05
CA VAL A 135 -2.62 13.28 9.11
C VAL A 135 -2.09 13.38 10.54
N ALA A 136 -2.30 14.51 11.22
CA ALA A 136 -1.90 14.68 12.62
C ALA A 136 -2.56 13.64 13.54
N LEU A 137 -3.81 13.24 13.26
CA LEU A 137 -4.45 12.15 14.00
C LEU A 137 -3.78 10.81 13.70
N VAL A 138 -3.49 10.49 12.44
CA VAL A 138 -2.81 9.25 12.05
C VAL A 138 -1.46 9.13 12.74
N ASP A 139 -0.67 10.20 12.72
CA ASP A 139 0.63 10.30 13.39
C ASP A 139 0.52 10.08 14.91
N ALA A 140 -0.39 10.82 15.57
CA ALA A 140 -0.61 10.67 17.01
C ALA A 140 -1.06 9.25 17.39
N LEU A 141 -1.88 8.61 16.56
CA LEU A 141 -2.34 7.23 16.80
C LEU A 141 -1.25 6.19 16.55
N ALA A 142 -0.42 6.37 15.50
CA ALA A 142 0.70 5.49 15.21
C ALA A 142 1.76 5.55 16.34
N THR A 143 2.10 6.76 16.79
CA THR A 143 3.03 6.99 17.90
C THR A 143 2.52 6.40 19.21
N ALA A 144 1.21 6.45 19.46
CA ALA A 144 0.63 5.94 20.70
C ALA A 144 0.65 4.41 20.79
N SER A 145 0.86 3.64 19.72
CA SER A 145 0.94 2.18 19.86
C SER A 145 1.62 1.55 18.66
N GLU A 146 2.62 0.70 18.93
CA GLU A 146 3.24 -0.16 17.91
C GLU A 146 2.20 -0.94 17.10
N THR A 147 1.15 -1.47 17.76
CA THR A 147 0.05 -2.17 17.07
C THR A 147 -0.77 -1.25 16.17
N ALA A 148 -0.94 0.02 16.56
CA ALA A 148 -1.63 1.01 15.73
C ALA A 148 -0.75 1.44 14.54
N SER A 149 0.55 1.59 14.77
CA SER A 149 1.57 1.80 13.73
C SER A 149 1.49 0.73 12.65
N ASP A 150 1.56 -0.55 13.04
CA ASP A 150 1.50 -1.70 12.13
C ASP A 150 0.22 -1.70 11.27
N ASP A 151 -0.92 -1.42 11.89
CA ASP A 151 -2.21 -1.38 11.22
C ASP A 151 -2.29 -0.23 10.20
N LEU A 152 -1.82 0.95 10.59
CA LEU A 152 -1.84 2.14 9.76
C LEU A 152 -0.83 2.02 8.62
N HIS A 153 0.37 1.52 8.88
CA HIS A 153 1.35 1.15 7.86
C HIS A 153 0.73 0.23 6.81
N ALA A 154 0.10 -0.86 7.24
CA ALA A 154 -0.53 -1.83 6.32
C ALA A 154 -1.72 -1.28 5.52
N THR A 155 -2.27 -0.11 5.89
CA THR A 155 -3.47 0.47 5.28
C THR A 155 -3.27 1.89 4.77
N ARG A 156 -2.04 2.41 4.74
CA ARG A 156 -1.77 3.82 4.39
C ARG A 156 -2.29 4.23 3.01
N TYR A 157 -2.10 3.38 1.99
CA TYR A 157 -2.69 3.59 0.66
C TYR A 157 -4.22 3.41 0.65
N ASP A 158 -4.75 2.48 1.47
CA ASP A 158 -6.20 2.32 1.65
C ASP A 158 -6.83 3.58 2.26
N LEU A 159 -6.15 4.28 3.18
CA LEU A 159 -6.64 5.53 3.76
C LEU A 159 -6.82 6.61 2.69
N ALA A 160 -5.78 6.83 1.86
CA ALA A 160 -5.84 7.79 0.75
C ALA A 160 -6.94 7.40 -0.25
N ARG A 161 -7.02 6.12 -0.63
CA ARG A 161 -8.06 5.63 -1.54
C ARG A 161 -9.46 5.81 -0.96
N ILE A 162 -9.69 5.44 0.29
CA ILE A 162 -11.00 5.54 0.94
C ILE A 162 -11.43 7.00 1.03
N ALA A 163 -10.52 7.91 1.38
CA ALA A 163 -10.79 9.35 1.43
C ALA A 163 -11.20 9.91 0.07
N ALA A 164 -10.53 9.48 -1.00
CA ALA A 164 -10.78 9.96 -2.36
C ALA A 164 -12.05 9.36 -3.00
N THR A 165 -12.41 8.13 -2.64
CA THR A 165 -13.46 7.37 -3.36
C THR A 165 -14.76 7.21 -2.58
N THR A 166 -14.76 7.56 -1.28
CA THR A 166 -15.92 7.36 -0.40
C THR A 166 -16.28 8.62 0.37
N ALA A 167 -17.42 8.57 1.08
CA ALA A 167 -17.83 9.62 2.02
C ALA A 167 -17.34 9.36 3.46
N VAL A 168 -16.24 8.61 3.60
CA VAL A 168 -15.59 8.22 4.86
C VAL A 168 -14.14 8.72 4.81
N GLY A 169 -13.59 9.12 5.95
CA GLY A 169 -12.29 9.81 5.98
C GLY A 169 -12.40 11.32 5.75
N PRO A 170 -11.26 12.02 5.60
CA PRO A 170 -11.23 13.45 5.32
C PRO A 170 -11.83 13.70 3.93
N PRO A 171 -12.58 14.79 3.75
CA PRO A 171 -13.13 15.09 2.44
C PRO A 171 -12.02 15.54 1.50
N VAL A 172 -11.89 14.83 0.39
CA VAL A 172 -10.97 15.11 -0.71
C VAL A 172 -11.80 15.31 -1.96
N ALA A 173 -11.82 16.54 -2.47
CA ALA A 173 -12.59 16.94 -3.64
C ALA A 173 -11.72 17.55 -4.74
N THR A 174 -10.47 17.87 -4.45
CA THR A 174 -9.51 18.44 -5.42
C THR A 174 -8.19 17.67 -5.44
N ALA A 175 -7.40 17.88 -6.50
CA ALA A 175 -6.04 17.38 -6.63
C ALA A 175 -5.17 17.88 -5.47
N ASP A 176 -5.21 19.19 -5.18
CA ASP A 176 -4.45 19.77 -4.05
C ASP A 176 -4.79 19.11 -2.71
N GLU A 177 -6.06 18.80 -2.45
CA GLU A 177 -6.48 18.11 -1.22
C GLU A 177 -6.02 16.65 -1.19
N PHE A 178 -5.97 15.97 -2.34
CA PHE A 178 -5.46 14.60 -2.45
C PHE A 178 -3.95 14.55 -2.27
N GLU A 179 -3.20 15.45 -2.93
CA GLU A 179 -1.74 15.53 -2.80
C GLU A 179 -1.36 15.89 -1.37
N ALA A 180 -2.01 16.89 -0.76
CA ALA A 180 -1.76 17.24 0.64
C ALA A 180 -2.03 16.08 1.62
N LEU A 181 -3.01 15.22 1.33
CA LEU A 181 -3.27 14.02 2.13
C LEU A 181 -2.16 12.98 1.94
N ALA A 182 -1.79 12.67 0.70
CA ALA A 182 -0.77 11.67 0.41
C ALA A 182 0.62 12.09 0.90
N GLU A 183 1.05 13.33 0.62
CA GLU A 183 2.30 13.92 1.13
C GLU A 183 2.29 14.04 2.66
N GLY A 184 1.14 14.33 3.25
CA GLY A 184 1.02 14.36 4.71
C GLY A 184 1.19 12.97 5.33
N LEU A 185 0.62 11.92 4.72
CA LEU A 185 0.81 10.54 5.18
C LEU A 185 2.25 10.06 4.97
N ASP A 186 2.91 10.47 3.88
CA ASP A 186 4.33 10.22 3.60
C ASP A 186 5.24 10.82 4.68
N GLY A 187 4.85 11.97 5.24
CA GLY A 187 5.55 12.61 6.35
C GLY A 187 5.32 11.99 7.74
N VAL A 188 4.60 10.86 7.84
CA VAL A 188 4.40 10.14 9.10
C VAL A 188 5.36 8.93 9.15
N ASP A 189 6.53 9.13 9.76
CA ASP A 189 7.60 8.12 9.82
C ASP A 189 7.11 6.75 10.34
N ALA A 190 6.21 6.78 11.32
CA ALA A 190 5.67 5.59 11.98
C ALA A 190 4.83 4.67 11.05
N ILE A 191 4.38 5.16 9.89
CA ILE A 191 3.57 4.37 8.95
C ILE A 191 4.28 4.12 7.62
N GLY A 192 5.47 4.67 7.40
CA GLY A 192 6.27 4.51 6.18
C GLY A 192 5.72 5.23 4.94
N ASP A 193 6.48 5.16 3.86
CA ASP A 193 6.33 5.99 2.66
C ASP A 193 4.97 5.87 1.95
N VAL A 194 4.50 7.00 1.41
CA VAL A 194 3.27 7.13 0.61
C VAL A 194 3.52 8.05 -0.58
N SER A 195 3.76 7.45 -1.74
CA SER A 195 3.80 8.20 -3.01
C SER A 195 2.40 8.62 -3.48
N VAL A 196 2.27 9.90 -3.88
CA VAL A 196 1.05 10.44 -4.52
C VAL A 196 0.65 9.61 -5.75
N LEU A 197 1.61 9.25 -6.60
CA LEU A 197 1.33 8.52 -7.84
C LEU A 197 0.88 7.08 -7.56
N ASP A 198 1.47 6.45 -6.56
CA ASP A 198 1.09 5.10 -6.13
C ASP A 198 -0.30 5.11 -5.49
N ALA A 199 -0.62 6.13 -4.69
CA ALA A 199 -1.95 6.31 -4.13
C ALA A 199 -3.01 6.55 -5.22
N LEU A 200 -2.69 7.36 -6.24
CA LEU A 200 -3.57 7.51 -7.40
C LEU A 200 -3.72 6.21 -8.19
N ALA A 201 -2.62 5.47 -8.40
CA ALA A 201 -2.65 4.18 -9.08
C ALA A 201 -3.46 3.14 -8.31
N ASP A 202 -3.40 3.13 -6.97
CA ASP A 202 -4.24 2.29 -6.11
C ASP A 202 -5.73 2.60 -6.28
N VAL A 203 -6.09 3.89 -6.33
CA VAL A 203 -7.46 4.32 -6.64
C VAL A 203 -7.89 3.82 -8.02
N VAL A 204 -7.04 3.98 -9.03
CA VAL A 204 -7.30 3.48 -10.40
C VAL A 204 -7.49 1.96 -10.42
N ALA A 205 -6.70 1.23 -9.63
CA ALA A 205 -6.73 -0.22 -9.57
C ALA A 205 -8.03 -0.77 -8.98
N VAL A 206 -8.64 -0.07 -8.02
CA VAL A 206 -9.74 -0.59 -7.18
C VAL A 206 -11.09 0.09 -7.42
N ALA A 207 -11.12 1.39 -7.71
CA ALA A 207 -12.35 2.17 -7.59
C ALA A 207 -13.24 2.17 -8.84
N HIS A 208 -12.72 1.73 -9.98
CA HIS A 208 -13.38 1.91 -11.28
C HIS A 208 -13.31 0.64 -12.13
N ASP A 209 -14.47 0.24 -12.67
CA ASP A 209 -14.60 -0.94 -13.52
C ASP A 209 -14.28 -0.60 -14.99
N THR A 210 -14.19 0.68 -15.34
CA THR A 210 -13.92 1.14 -16.72
C THR A 210 -12.93 2.30 -16.79
N ALA A 211 -12.17 2.36 -17.89
CA ALA A 211 -11.32 3.51 -18.20
C ALA A 211 -12.07 4.84 -18.36
N GLY A 212 -13.37 4.80 -18.66
CA GLY A 212 -14.22 5.99 -18.74
C GLY A 212 -14.49 6.58 -17.35
N GLU A 213 -14.80 5.73 -16.38
CA GLU A 213 -15.00 6.11 -14.98
C GLU A 213 -13.70 6.63 -14.37
N THR A 214 -12.56 5.96 -14.60
CA THR A 214 -11.25 6.43 -14.17
C THR A 214 -10.96 7.84 -14.66
N ARG A 215 -11.13 8.11 -15.97
CA ARG A 215 -10.88 9.44 -16.53
C ARG A 215 -11.80 10.50 -15.93
N ARG A 216 -13.07 10.16 -15.73
CA ARG A 216 -14.04 11.06 -15.13
C ARG A 216 -13.66 11.38 -13.69
N PHE A 217 -13.30 10.37 -12.89
CA PHE A 217 -12.87 10.54 -11.52
C PHE A 217 -11.65 11.46 -11.40
N LEU A 218 -10.60 11.20 -12.20
CA LEU A 218 -9.41 12.06 -12.22
C LEU A 218 -9.77 13.49 -12.61
N SER A 219 -10.62 13.67 -13.62
CA SER A 219 -11.11 15.00 -14.03
C SER A 219 -11.97 15.68 -12.96
N ASP A 220 -12.78 14.93 -12.22
CA ASP A 220 -13.65 15.44 -11.16
C ASP A 220 -12.82 15.91 -9.96
N LEU A 221 -11.69 15.24 -9.67
CA LEU A 221 -10.67 15.73 -8.72
C LEU A 221 -9.85 16.92 -9.28
N GLY A 222 -9.90 17.20 -10.58
CA GLY A 222 -9.14 18.28 -11.19
C GLY A 222 -7.77 17.89 -11.73
N TYR A 223 -7.47 16.59 -11.83
CA TYR A 223 -6.29 16.11 -12.54
C TYR A 223 -6.47 16.17 -14.05
N GLU A 224 -5.43 16.68 -14.73
CA GLU A 224 -5.32 16.56 -16.17
C GLU A 224 -4.48 15.33 -16.52
N LEU A 225 -5.12 14.34 -17.15
CA LEU A 225 -4.45 13.09 -17.53
C LEU A 225 -3.16 13.30 -18.35
N PRO A 226 -3.05 14.26 -19.29
CA PRO A 226 -1.78 14.55 -19.96
C PRO A 226 -0.66 14.95 -18.99
N LEU A 227 -0.93 15.83 -18.02
CA LEU A 227 0.06 16.27 -17.04
C LEU A 227 0.49 15.12 -16.12
N LEU A 228 -0.46 14.33 -15.63
CA LEU A 228 -0.16 13.13 -14.85
C LEU A 228 0.68 12.11 -15.64
N ALA A 229 0.45 11.98 -16.94
CA ALA A 229 1.19 11.06 -17.79
C ALA A 229 2.64 11.50 -18.07
N GLU A 230 2.99 12.77 -17.85
CA GLU A 230 4.37 13.30 -17.98
C GLU A 230 5.10 13.38 -16.63
N ARG A 231 4.37 13.29 -15.51
CA ARG A 231 4.94 13.32 -14.16
C ARG A 231 5.74 12.04 -13.90
N ASP A 232 6.86 12.21 -13.18
CA ASP A 232 7.78 11.16 -12.73
C ASP A 232 7.91 10.02 -13.74
N ASP A 233 8.65 10.30 -14.82
CA ASP A 233 9.04 9.36 -15.88
C ASP A 233 7.89 8.57 -16.57
N GLY A 234 6.64 9.01 -16.40
CA GLY A 234 5.47 8.40 -17.01
C GLY A 234 4.94 7.16 -16.29
N ARG A 235 5.34 6.88 -15.04
CA ARG A 235 4.79 5.78 -14.22
C ARG A 235 3.26 5.77 -14.19
N PHE A 236 2.63 6.93 -13.99
CA PHE A 236 1.17 7.00 -13.98
C PHE A 236 0.54 6.70 -15.35
N LEU A 237 1.21 7.06 -16.45
CA LEU A 237 0.76 6.67 -17.79
C LEU A 237 0.72 5.14 -17.92
N ALA A 238 1.73 4.44 -17.41
CA ALA A 238 1.75 2.98 -17.39
C ALA A 238 0.57 2.42 -16.58
N ALA A 239 0.32 2.91 -15.36
CA ALA A 239 -0.83 2.49 -14.55
C ALA A 239 -2.18 2.74 -15.26
N TYR A 240 -2.34 3.92 -15.88
CA TYR A 240 -3.54 4.23 -16.67
C TYR A 240 -3.71 3.30 -17.87
N LEU A 241 -2.64 3.03 -18.63
CA LEU A 241 -2.70 2.12 -19.78
C LEU A 241 -2.95 0.67 -19.37
N ALA A 242 -2.42 0.24 -18.21
CA ALA A 242 -2.73 -1.06 -17.61
C ALA A 242 -4.23 -1.17 -17.30
N GLN A 243 -4.82 -0.14 -16.69
CA GLN A 243 -6.27 -0.10 -16.43
C GLN A 243 -7.09 -0.15 -17.73
N VAL A 244 -6.68 0.57 -18.77
CA VAL A 244 -7.35 0.50 -20.08
C VAL A 244 -7.22 -0.90 -20.68
N ALA A 245 -6.02 -1.50 -20.64
CA ALA A 245 -5.78 -2.83 -21.17
C ALA A 245 -6.60 -3.90 -20.45
N ARG A 246 -6.72 -3.80 -19.13
CA ARG A 246 -7.51 -4.70 -18.28
C ARG A 246 -9.02 -4.58 -18.51
N THR A 247 -9.54 -3.35 -18.62
CA THR A 247 -11.00 -3.10 -18.61
C THR A 247 -11.62 -2.96 -20.01
N ALA A 248 -10.85 -2.48 -20.99
CA ALA A 248 -11.31 -2.21 -22.35
C ALA A 248 -10.50 -2.95 -23.44
N GLY A 249 -9.33 -3.50 -23.07
CA GLY A 249 -8.47 -4.28 -23.96
C GLY A 249 -7.32 -3.48 -24.58
N VAL A 250 -6.32 -4.22 -25.07
CA VAL A 250 -5.05 -3.68 -25.60
C VAL A 250 -5.26 -2.75 -26.80
N ARG A 251 -6.32 -2.96 -27.61
CA ARG A 251 -6.65 -2.08 -28.73
C ARG A 251 -7.01 -0.67 -28.27
N ASP A 252 -7.74 -0.56 -27.17
CA ASP A 252 -8.13 0.74 -26.63
C ASP A 252 -6.97 1.41 -25.89
N ALA A 253 -6.10 0.63 -25.26
CA ALA A 253 -4.82 1.12 -24.73
C ALA A 253 -3.96 1.71 -25.86
N LYS A 254 -3.88 1.03 -27.01
CA LYS A 254 -3.20 1.53 -28.20
C LYS A 254 -3.79 2.85 -28.70
N GLN A 255 -5.11 2.96 -28.78
CA GLN A 255 -5.75 4.20 -29.18
C GLN A 255 -5.52 5.34 -28.18
N ALA A 256 -5.48 5.03 -26.88
CA ALA A 256 -5.16 6.01 -25.85
C ALA A 256 -3.72 6.50 -26.00
N ALA A 257 -2.75 5.60 -26.19
CA ALA A 257 -1.36 5.93 -26.46
C ALA A 257 -1.21 6.73 -27.77
N ALA A 258 -1.88 6.35 -28.84
CA ALA A 258 -1.82 7.07 -30.13
C ALA A 258 -2.37 8.50 -30.05
N ARG A 259 -3.47 8.71 -29.32
CA ARG A 259 -4.01 10.05 -29.06
C ARG A 259 -3.03 10.92 -28.28
N ARG A 260 -2.25 10.32 -27.38
CA ARG A 260 -1.22 11.00 -26.61
C ARG A 260 0.00 11.33 -27.47
N ALA A 261 0.52 10.34 -28.20
CA ALA A 261 1.66 10.48 -29.10
C ALA A 261 1.47 11.62 -30.12
N ALA A 262 0.26 11.84 -30.60
CA ALA A 262 -0.06 12.95 -31.50
C ALA A 262 0.18 14.36 -30.90
N ASN A 263 0.34 14.49 -29.58
CA ASN A 263 0.47 15.74 -28.86
C ASN A 263 1.71 15.80 -27.94
N THR A 264 2.62 14.83 -28.06
CA THR A 264 3.82 14.72 -27.22
C THR A 264 5.02 14.42 -28.10
N ASP A 265 6.11 15.15 -27.90
CA ASP A 265 7.38 14.82 -28.55
C ASP A 265 7.93 13.51 -27.96
N HIS A 266 8.30 12.59 -28.84
CA HIS A 266 8.90 11.32 -28.46
C HIS A 266 9.96 10.91 -29.50
N SER A 267 10.89 10.05 -29.08
CA SER A 267 11.91 9.49 -29.98
C SER A 267 11.30 8.61 -31.07
N ALA A 268 12.10 8.27 -32.08
CA ALA A 268 11.69 7.30 -33.09
C ALA A 268 11.56 5.90 -32.45
N PHE A 269 10.58 5.11 -32.90
CA PHE A 269 10.29 3.80 -32.31
C PHE A 269 11.51 2.87 -32.21
N GLU A 270 12.26 2.71 -33.30
CA GLU A 270 13.45 1.83 -33.33
C GLU A 270 14.53 2.27 -32.34
N GLU A 271 14.71 3.58 -32.14
CA GLU A 271 15.67 4.12 -31.17
C GLU A 271 15.22 3.84 -29.74
N ALA A 272 13.93 4.09 -29.45
CA ALA A 272 13.34 3.84 -28.13
C ALA A 272 13.39 2.36 -27.76
N LYS A 273 13.00 1.48 -28.70
CA LYS A 273 13.04 0.02 -28.51
C LYS A 273 14.47 -0.46 -28.26
N ALA A 274 15.42 -0.03 -29.08
CA ALA A 274 16.82 -0.43 -28.92
C ALA A 274 17.44 0.12 -27.63
N ALA A 275 16.97 1.27 -27.11
CA ALA A 275 17.38 1.77 -25.81
C ALA A 275 16.81 0.90 -24.67
N ALA A 276 15.52 0.53 -24.74
CA ALA A 276 14.87 -0.32 -23.76
C ALA A 276 15.47 -1.74 -23.68
N GLU A 277 15.80 -2.34 -24.82
CA GLU A 277 16.47 -3.65 -24.88
C GLU A 277 17.90 -3.62 -24.31
N ARG A 278 18.55 -2.45 -24.27
CA ARG A 278 19.90 -2.28 -23.72
C ARG A 278 19.91 -1.72 -22.30
N ALA A 279 18.74 -1.40 -21.75
CA ALA A 279 18.63 -0.79 -20.44
C ALA A 279 19.02 -1.81 -19.35
N ASP A 280 19.80 -1.33 -18.39
CA ASP A 280 20.11 -2.07 -17.17
C ASP A 280 18.82 -2.36 -16.39
N TYR A 281 18.85 -3.40 -15.55
CA TYR A 281 17.67 -3.90 -14.83
C TYR A 281 16.82 -2.79 -14.19
N TRP A 282 17.46 -1.87 -13.46
CA TRP A 282 16.78 -0.78 -12.73
C TRP A 282 16.18 0.31 -13.64
N ASP A 283 16.75 0.54 -14.81
CA ASP A 283 16.29 1.56 -15.77
C ASP A 283 15.31 0.99 -16.81
N ARG A 284 15.18 -0.34 -16.86
CA ARG A 284 14.44 -1.06 -17.90
C ARG A 284 12.96 -0.66 -17.94
N GLY A 285 12.34 -0.48 -16.78
CA GLY A 285 10.96 0.00 -16.68
C GLY A 285 10.78 1.36 -17.35
N ALA A 286 11.64 2.34 -17.03
CA ALA A 286 11.60 3.68 -17.62
C ALA A 286 11.85 3.65 -19.13
N ALA A 287 12.87 2.91 -19.57
CA ALA A 287 13.21 2.83 -20.98
C ALA A 287 12.09 2.19 -21.82
N TRP A 288 11.39 1.17 -21.31
CA TRP A 288 10.21 0.62 -21.99
C TRP A 288 9.01 1.56 -21.98
N ARG A 289 8.79 2.36 -20.92
CA ARG A 289 7.73 3.39 -20.91
C ARG A 289 7.95 4.41 -22.02
N ASP A 290 9.18 4.85 -22.24
CA ASP A 290 9.54 5.79 -23.32
C ASP A 290 9.20 5.22 -24.72
N ALA A 291 9.25 3.90 -24.89
CA ALA A 291 8.92 3.23 -26.15
C ALA A 291 7.41 3.12 -26.42
N VAL A 292 6.53 3.30 -25.41
CA VAL A 292 5.08 3.06 -25.56
C VAL A 292 4.41 4.03 -26.53
N LEU A 293 4.71 5.32 -26.43
CA LEU A 293 4.12 6.34 -27.30
C LEU A 293 4.52 6.15 -28.78
N PRO A 294 5.82 6.03 -29.14
CA PRO A 294 6.20 5.76 -30.52
C PRO A 294 5.69 4.40 -31.02
N ALA A 295 5.56 3.37 -30.17
CA ALA A 295 4.99 2.09 -30.58
C ALA A 295 3.50 2.18 -31.00
N ALA A 296 2.79 3.25 -30.63
CA ALA A 296 1.39 3.41 -30.98
C ALA A 296 1.16 3.57 -32.49
N SER A 297 2.15 4.05 -33.26
CA SER A 297 2.09 4.12 -34.73
C SER A 297 2.40 2.79 -35.43
N GLU A 298 2.94 1.82 -34.69
CA GLU A 298 3.42 0.55 -35.26
C GLU A 298 2.30 -0.46 -35.48
N SER A 299 2.66 -1.71 -35.80
CA SER A 299 1.71 -2.81 -35.87
C SER A 299 1.00 -3.06 -34.53
N PHE A 300 -0.14 -3.74 -34.54
CA PHE A 300 -0.82 -4.09 -33.28
C PHE A 300 0.01 -5.04 -32.39
N PRO A 301 0.60 -6.13 -32.92
CA PRO A 301 1.51 -6.98 -32.15
C PRO A 301 2.71 -6.23 -31.57
N THR A 302 3.33 -5.33 -32.34
CA THR A 302 4.46 -4.52 -31.88
C THR A 302 4.08 -3.66 -30.68
N PHE A 303 2.94 -2.96 -30.76
CA PHE A 303 2.44 -2.17 -29.63
C PHE A 303 2.16 -3.04 -28.40
N ALA A 304 1.54 -4.21 -28.57
CA ALA A 304 1.24 -5.12 -27.47
C ALA A 304 2.51 -5.64 -26.79
N TYR A 305 3.56 -5.96 -27.55
CA TYR A 305 4.86 -6.37 -27.03
C TYR A 305 5.52 -5.27 -26.18
N VAL A 306 5.53 -4.04 -26.69
CA VAL A 306 6.09 -2.88 -25.97
C VAL A 306 5.29 -2.58 -24.71
N LEU A 307 3.95 -2.61 -24.80
CA LEU A 307 3.09 -2.39 -23.64
C LEU A 307 3.31 -3.48 -22.59
N ALA A 308 3.38 -4.76 -22.98
CA ALA A 308 3.63 -5.86 -22.05
C ALA A 308 4.94 -5.66 -21.27
N ASN A 309 6.02 -5.33 -21.96
CA ASN A 309 7.32 -5.05 -21.34
C ASN A 309 7.29 -3.80 -20.45
N ALA A 310 6.71 -2.70 -20.94
CA ALA A 310 6.63 -1.45 -20.17
C ALA A 310 5.88 -1.65 -18.87
N LEU A 311 4.76 -2.35 -18.89
CA LEU A 311 3.97 -2.62 -17.70
C LEU A 311 4.68 -3.60 -16.75
N TYR A 312 5.23 -4.70 -17.27
CA TYR A 312 5.96 -5.69 -16.47
C TYR A 312 7.16 -5.06 -15.74
N TRP A 313 8.06 -4.42 -16.48
CA TRP A 313 9.27 -3.83 -15.91
C TRP A 313 9.01 -2.59 -15.05
N THR A 314 7.87 -1.92 -15.22
CA THR A 314 7.46 -0.85 -14.29
C THR A 314 7.06 -1.45 -12.94
N GLY A 315 6.32 -2.57 -12.94
CA GLY A 315 5.91 -3.26 -11.71
C GLY A 315 7.06 -4.01 -11.04
N GLU A 316 7.96 -4.62 -11.81
CA GLU A 316 9.11 -5.39 -11.28
C GLU A 316 10.07 -4.55 -10.42
N VAL A 317 10.29 -3.30 -10.83
CA VAL A 317 11.14 -2.35 -10.10
C VAL A 317 10.35 -1.62 -9.00
N GLY A 318 9.01 -1.62 -9.09
CA GLY A 318 8.13 -1.13 -8.04
C GLY A 318 8.12 -2.09 -6.86
N ARG A 319 8.37 -1.57 -5.65
CA ARG A 319 8.10 -2.30 -4.39
C ARG A 319 7.31 -1.38 -3.48
N SER A 320 6.08 -1.13 -3.89
CA SER A 320 5.13 -0.29 -3.16
C SER A 320 4.15 -1.18 -2.40
N ASP A 321 3.70 -0.76 -1.21
CA ASP A 321 2.56 -1.39 -0.54
C ASP A 321 1.21 -0.94 -1.15
N SER A 322 1.24 -0.19 -2.25
CA SER A 322 0.06 0.11 -3.06
C SER A 322 -0.30 -1.06 -4.00
N ARG A 323 -1.51 -1.06 -4.54
CA ARG A 323 -1.91 -2.00 -5.61
C ARG A 323 -1.44 -1.57 -7.00
N ALA A 324 -0.55 -0.58 -7.11
CA ALA A 324 -0.03 -0.12 -8.39
C ALA A 324 0.67 -1.26 -9.14
N ASP A 325 1.53 -2.00 -8.45
CA ASP A 325 2.31 -3.10 -9.03
C ASP A 325 1.38 -4.24 -9.49
N GLU A 326 0.37 -4.58 -8.67
CA GLU A 326 -0.67 -5.55 -9.05
C GLU A 326 -1.40 -5.12 -10.34
N LEU A 327 -1.77 -3.85 -10.47
CA LEU A 327 -2.43 -3.31 -11.67
C LEU A 327 -1.52 -3.38 -12.90
N LEU A 328 -0.24 -3.02 -12.73
CA LEU A 328 0.76 -3.06 -13.80
C LEU A 328 0.94 -4.49 -14.32
N HIS A 329 1.12 -5.46 -13.42
CA HIS A 329 1.24 -6.87 -13.79
C HIS A 329 -0.05 -7.43 -14.43
N GLU A 330 -1.24 -7.05 -13.96
CA GLU A 330 -2.51 -7.42 -14.62
C GLU A 330 -2.58 -6.91 -16.06
N GLY A 331 -2.19 -5.66 -16.28
CA GLY A 331 -2.12 -5.04 -17.61
C GLY A 331 -1.06 -5.70 -18.50
N ALA A 332 0.11 -6.02 -17.94
CA ALA A 332 1.19 -6.71 -18.64
C ALA A 332 0.74 -8.09 -19.14
N ALA A 333 0.10 -8.88 -18.27
CA ALA A 333 -0.44 -10.18 -18.63
C ALA A 333 -1.54 -10.07 -19.71
N ALA A 334 -2.39 -9.04 -19.65
CA ALA A 334 -3.40 -8.80 -20.67
C ALA A 334 -2.79 -8.46 -22.05
N ALA A 335 -1.70 -7.69 -22.07
CA ALA A 335 -0.96 -7.36 -23.28
C ALA A 335 -0.23 -8.59 -23.85
N ALA A 336 0.45 -9.36 -22.99
CA ALA A 336 1.20 -10.56 -23.35
C ALA A 336 0.31 -11.65 -23.98
N ARG A 337 -0.83 -11.96 -23.34
CA ARG A 337 -1.83 -12.91 -23.86
C ARG A 337 -2.33 -12.61 -25.27
N THR A 338 -2.32 -11.33 -25.64
CA THR A 338 -2.84 -10.89 -26.94
C THR A 338 -1.91 -11.25 -28.10
N ILE A 339 -0.65 -11.56 -27.81
CA ILE A 339 0.38 -11.91 -28.79
C ILE A 339 1.06 -13.26 -28.53
N ASP A 340 0.53 -14.02 -27.58
CA ASP A 340 1.08 -15.30 -27.11
C ASP A 340 2.53 -15.16 -26.61
N LEU A 341 2.79 -14.14 -25.79
CA LEU A 341 4.10 -13.92 -25.16
C LEU A 341 4.12 -14.60 -23.78
N ASP A 342 4.26 -15.92 -23.78
CA ASP A 342 4.09 -16.78 -22.60
C ASP A 342 5.02 -16.36 -21.45
N TRP A 343 6.25 -15.93 -21.76
CA TRP A 343 7.21 -15.47 -20.75
C TRP A 343 6.65 -14.31 -19.91
N VAL A 344 6.16 -13.23 -20.53
CA VAL A 344 5.63 -12.07 -19.79
C VAL A 344 4.32 -12.41 -19.11
N GLU A 345 3.48 -13.24 -19.73
CA GLU A 345 2.25 -13.68 -19.10
C GLU A 345 2.54 -14.43 -17.78
N GLY A 346 3.45 -15.40 -17.81
CA GLY A 346 3.84 -16.18 -16.64
C GLY A 346 4.44 -15.32 -15.55
N HIS A 347 5.47 -14.53 -15.88
CA HIS A 347 6.14 -13.63 -14.92
C HIS A 347 5.18 -12.59 -14.35
N ALA A 348 4.31 -11.97 -15.15
CA ALA A 348 3.36 -11.00 -14.63
C ALA A 348 2.31 -11.64 -13.71
N ALA A 349 1.82 -12.85 -14.00
CA ALA A 349 0.91 -13.55 -13.11
C ALA A 349 1.58 -13.92 -11.78
N PHE A 350 2.85 -14.35 -11.83
CA PHE A 350 3.67 -14.68 -10.69
C PHE A 350 3.95 -13.46 -9.80
N GLU A 351 4.48 -12.39 -10.39
CA GLU A 351 4.84 -11.17 -9.67
C GLU A 351 3.62 -10.42 -9.13
N ARG A 352 2.47 -10.48 -9.82
CA ARG A 352 1.21 -9.98 -9.26
C ARG A 352 0.88 -10.66 -7.92
N ALA A 353 0.98 -11.99 -7.87
CA ALA A 353 0.69 -12.74 -6.65
C ALA A 353 1.71 -12.41 -5.54
N ARG A 354 2.99 -12.24 -5.89
CA ARG A 354 4.03 -11.80 -4.95
C ARG A 354 3.79 -10.38 -4.44
N ALA A 355 3.51 -9.42 -5.31
CA ALA A 355 3.19 -8.04 -4.92
C ALA A 355 2.01 -8.01 -3.94
N ALA A 356 0.93 -8.74 -4.25
CA ALA A 356 -0.21 -8.88 -3.34
C ALA A 356 0.18 -9.53 -2.00
N ALA A 357 1.09 -10.51 -2.01
CA ALA A 357 1.58 -11.17 -0.80
C ALA A 357 2.40 -10.21 0.07
N HIS A 358 3.32 -9.45 -0.52
CA HIS A 358 4.16 -8.48 0.17
C HIS A 358 3.31 -7.37 0.81
N ARG A 359 2.32 -6.82 0.09
CA ARG A 359 1.37 -5.84 0.64
C ARG A 359 0.61 -6.35 1.88
N HIS A 360 0.46 -7.66 2.04
CA HIS A 360 -0.31 -8.28 3.11
C HIS A 360 0.55 -8.86 4.25
N ARG A 361 1.86 -8.63 4.28
CA ARG A 361 2.76 -9.31 5.23
C ARG A 361 2.78 -8.76 6.67
N SER A 362 1.94 -7.77 6.99
CA SER A 362 1.81 -7.24 8.36
C SER A 362 1.13 -8.22 9.33
N LYS A 363 1.31 -8.04 10.65
CA LYS A 363 0.88 -9.01 11.70
C LYS A 363 -0.53 -9.57 11.53
N ARG A 364 -1.47 -8.75 11.05
CA ARG A 364 -2.90 -9.10 10.94
C ARG A 364 -3.32 -9.67 9.60
N ASN A 365 -2.48 -9.54 8.58
CA ASN A 365 -2.79 -9.94 7.21
C ASN A 365 -2.00 -11.17 6.76
N HIS A 366 -1.18 -11.78 7.63
CA HIS A 366 -0.39 -12.97 7.31
C HIS A 366 -1.19 -14.07 6.57
N ALA A 367 -2.44 -14.33 6.95
CA ALA A 367 -3.26 -15.34 6.25
C ALA A 367 -3.52 -15.00 4.78
N LEU A 368 -3.70 -13.71 4.45
CA LEU A 368 -3.82 -13.24 3.07
C LEU A 368 -2.48 -13.33 2.34
N ALA A 369 -1.38 -12.93 2.99
CA ALA A 369 -0.04 -13.04 2.40
C ALA A 369 0.32 -14.50 2.06
N LEU A 370 0.07 -15.44 2.98
CA LEU A 370 0.34 -16.86 2.77
C LEU A 370 -0.48 -17.42 1.60
N ALA A 371 -1.76 -17.06 1.49
CA ALA A 371 -2.59 -17.48 0.37
C ALA A 371 -2.07 -16.94 -0.99
N GLN A 372 -1.50 -15.73 -1.00
CA GLN A 372 -0.92 -15.15 -2.22
C GLN A 372 0.44 -15.74 -2.57
N PHE A 373 1.30 -16.08 -1.61
CA PHE A 373 2.53 -16.83 -1.90
C PHE A 373 2.24 -18.24 -2.41
N GLU A 374 1.20 -18.91 -1.88
CA GLU A 374 0.75 -20.18 -2.44
C GLU A 374 0.26 -20.02 -3.89
N ALA A 375 -0.52 -18.97 -4.19
CA ALA A 375 -0.93 -18.66 -5.56
C ALA A 375 0.27 -18.39 -6.49
N ALA A 376 1.30 -17.67 -6.00
CA ALA A 376 2.54 -17.46 -6.76
C ALA A 376 3.25 -18.79 -7.04
N ARG A 377 3.29 -19.71 -6.07
CA ARG A 377 3.86 -21.05 -6.24
C ARG A 377 3.09 -21.87 -7.28
N GLU A 378 1.77 -21.89 -7.22
CA GLU A 378 0.92 -22.57 -8.21
C GLU A 378 1.13 -22.02 -9.64
N VAL A 379 1.32 -20.69 -9.77
CA VAL A 379 1.69 -20.08 -11.05
C VAL A 379 3.09 -20.56 -11.49
N ALA A 380 4.09 -20.52 -10.61
CA ALA A 380 5.44 -20.96 -10.95
C ALA A 380 5.49 -22.42 -11.41
N GLU A 381 4.75 -23.32 -10.75
CA GLU A 381 4.64 -24.73 -11.14
C GLU A 381 4.01 -24.94 -12.53
N SER A 382 3.25 -23.95 -13.03
CA SER A 382 2.60 -23.99 -14.33
C SER A 382 3.54 -23.59 -15.48
N TYR A 383 4.70 -22.99 -15.20
CA TYR A 383 5.65 -22.50 -16.20
C TYR A 383 7.07 -23.03 -15.96
N SER A 384 7.69 -23.62 -16.98
CA SER A 384 9.03 -24.23 -16.84
C SER A 384 10.18 -23.22 -16.65
N PHE A 385 9.91 -21.93 -16.83
CA PHE A 385 10.90 -20.85 -16.71
C PHE A 385 10.73 -20.04 -15.42
N LEU A 386 9.76 -20.40 -14.57
CA LEU A 386 9.54 -19.77 -13.27
C LEU A 386 10.07 -20.66 -12.15
N ASP A 387 10.52 -20.00 -11.09
CA ASP A 387 11.17 -20.63 -9.95
C ASP A 387 10.18 -20.76 -8.77
N PRO A 388 9.70 -21.98 -8.44
CA PRO A 388 8.76 -22.18 -7.32
C PRO A 388 9.42 -22.01 -5.95
N TRP A 389 10.75 -21.95 -5.88
CA TRP A 389 11.48 -21.81 -4.62
C TRP A 389 11.40 -20.40 -4.03
N GLU A 390 11.27 -19.36 -4.85
CA GLU A 390 11.09 -17.98 -4.37
C GLU A 390 9.85 -17.81 -3.47
N PRO A 391 8.62 -18.16 -3.91
CA PRO A 391 7.45 -18.07 -3.06
C PRO A 391 7.49 -19.06 -1.90
N THR A 392 8.15 -20.22 -2.05
CA THR A 392 8.34 -21.20 -0.95
C THR A 392 9.12 -20.57 0.20
N TYR A 393 10.23 -19.90 -0.11
CA TYR A 393 11.05 -19.19 0.86
C TYR A 393 10.26 -18.07 1.56
N SER A 394 9.62 -17.18 0.81
CA SER A 394 8.85 -16.06 1.40
C SER A 394 7.65 -16.55 2.22
N HIS A 395 6.98 -17.61 1.78
CA HIS A 395 5.90 -18.25 2.51
C HIS A 395 6.38 -18.78 3.87
N ALA A 396 7.55 -19.44 3.93
CA ALA A 396 8.13 -19.95 5.17
C ALA A 396 8.43 -18.83 6.18
N VAL A 397 9.02 -17.72 5.71
CA VAL A 397 9.29 -16.53 6.54
C VAL A 397 8.01 -15.97 7.13
N VAL A 398 6.99 -15.69 6.30
CA VAL A 398 5.73 -15.12 6.77
C VAL A 398 4.99 -16.08 7.71
N ARG A 399 5.03 -17.38 7.43
CA ARG A 399 4.38 -18.38 8.28
C ARG A 399 5.06 -18.50 9.64
N SER A 400 6.39 -18.46 9.68
CA SER A 400 7.17 -18.41 10.92
C SER A 400 6.81 -17.17 11.74
N ASN A 401 6.74 -16.00 11.10
CA ASN A 401 6.33 -14.75 11.75
C ASN A 401 4.90 -14.85 12.32
N ALA A 402 3.95 -15.36 11.54
CA ALA A 402 2.57 -15.54 11.97
C ALA A 402 2.44 -16.41 13.22
N LEU A 403 3.14 -17.55 13.23
CA LEU A 403 3.16 -18.45 14.38
C LEU A 403 3.81 -17.80 15.60
N SER A 404 4.94 -17.12 15.39
CA SER A 404 5.63 -16.39 16.46
C SER A 404 4.79 -15.27 17.06
N THR A 405 4.02 -14.53 16.25
CA THR A 405 3.09 -13.50 16.75
C THR A 405 2.00 -14.09 17.66
N THR A 406 1.60 -15.34 17.40
CA THR A 406 0.63 -16.06 18.25
C THR A 406 1.25 -16.80 19.43
N GLY A 407 2.58 -16.68 19.63
CA GLY A 407 3.33 -17.33 20.72
C GLY A 407 3.72 -18.79 20.45
N ASP A 408 3.46 -19.33 19.25
CA ASP A 408 3.81 -20.70 18.88
C ASP A 408 5.23 -20.77 18.28
N HIS A 409 6.23 -20.43 19.09
CA HIS A 409 7.63 -20.32 18.66
C HIS A 409 8.24 -21.67 18.26
N GLU A 410 7.82 -22.78 18.89
CA GLU A 410 8.29 -24.12 18.51
C GLU A 410 7.80 -24.51 17.11
N ARG A 411 6.53 -24.21 16.78
CA ARG A 411 6.02 -24.46 15.44
C ARG A 411 6.63 -23.51 14.42
N ALA A 412 6.93 -22.26 14.81
CA ALA A 412 7.65 -21.32 13.95
C ALA A 412 9.04 -21.86 13.56
N VAL A 413 9.79 -22.41 14.51
CA VAL A 413 11.07 -23.08 14.25
C VAL A 413 10.90 -24.28 13.30
N ALA A 414 9.89 -25.13 13.53
CA ALA A 414 9.65 -26.30 12.69
C ALA A 414 9.34 -25.92 11.23
N VAL A 415 8.61 -24.83 11.00
CA VAL A 415 8.34 -24.32 9.64
C VAL A 415 9.62 -23.90 8.92
N LEU A 416 10.58 -23.29 9.63
CA LEU A 416 11.86 -22.90 9.04
C LEU A 416 12.74 -24.12 8.74
N ASP A 417 12.75 -25.13 9.61
CA ASP A 417 13.46 -26.39 9.39
C ASP A 417 12.88 -27.15 8.16
N ASP A 418 11.55 -27.26 8.07
CA ASP A 418 10.84 -27.89 6.94
C ASP A 418 11.16 -27.15 5.61
N ALA A 419 11.18 -25.81 5.63
CA ALA A 419 11.48 -25.01 4.46
C ALA A 419 12.93 -25.16 3.96
N LEU A 420 13.90 -25.32 4.87
CA LEU A 420 15.29 -25.58 4.50
C LEU A 420 15.47 -26.94 3.81
N GLU A 421 14.69 -27.94 4.19
CA GLU A 421 14.65 -29.23 3.50
C GLU A 421 14.01 -29.09 2.13
N GLU A 422 12.84 -28.45 2.06
CA GLU A 422 12.10 -28.23 0.81
C GLU A 422 12.90 -27.42 -0.23
N LEU A 423 13.50 -26.30 0.17
CA LEU A 423 14.33 -25.47 -0.73
C LEU A 423 15.54 -26.25 -1.28
N ARG A 424 16.12 -27.15 -0.48
CA ARG A 424 17.21 -28.02 -0.94
C ARG A 424 16.73 -29.02 -1.98
N GLU A 425 15.54 -29.59 -1.79
CA GLU A 425 14.94 -30.55 -2.74
C GLU A 425 14.54 -29.89 -4.07
N GLN A 426 14.09 -28.63 -4.02
CA GLN A 426 13.72 -27.86 -5.21
C GLN A 426 14.91 -27.45 -6.10
N GLY A 427 16.16 -27.67 -5.63
CA GLY A 427 17.35 -27.44 -6.43
C GLY A 427 17.73 -25.97 -6.63
N VAL A 428 17.49 -25.14 -5.61
CA VAL A 428 17.90 -23.73 -5.57
C VAL A 428 19.40 -23.59 -5.91
N PRO A 429 19.81 -22.62 -6.75
CA PRO A 429 21.22 -22.36 -7.03
C PRO A 429 22.05 -22.17 -5.76
N ASP A 430 23.25 -22.77 -5.69
CA ASP A 430 24.05 -22.87 -4.47
C ASP A 430 24.26 -21.52 -3.75
N GLU A 431 24.53 -20.45 -4.49
CA GLU A 431 24.73 -19.09 -3.94
C GLU A 431 23.43 -18.57 -3.29
N ARG A 432 22.29 -18.72 -3.98
CA ARG A 432 20.97 -18.33 -3.45
C ARG A 432 20.54 -19.18 -2.28
N PHE A 433 20.80 -20.49 -2.33
CA PHE A 433 20.50 -21.38 -1.23
C PHE A 433 21.33 -21.04 0.01
N ALA A 434 22.60 -20.65 -0.16
CA ALA A 434 23.45 -20.24 0.95
C ALA A 434 22.92 -18.97 1.64
N GLU A 435 22.52 -17.96 0.86
CA GLU A 435 21.91 -16.71 1.33
C GLU A 435 20.60 -16.98 2.08
N MET A 436 19.67 -17.71 1.46
CA MET A 436 18.37 -18.07 2.07
C MET A 436 18.56 -18.87 3.35
N ARG A 437 19.51 -19.82 3.35
CA ARG A 437 19.80 -20.63 4.51
C ARG A 437 20.29 -19.77 5.67
N ALA A 438 21.21 -18.85 5.45
CA ALA A 438 21.70 -17.96 6.50
C ALA A 438 20.54 -17.14 7.08
N HIS A 439 19.67 -16.56 6.24
CA HIS A 439 18.50 -15.83 6.74
C HIS A 439 17.53 -16.72 7.55
N LEU A 440 17.17 -17.91 7.06
CA LEU A 440 16.27 -18.82 7.77
C LEU A 440 16.90 -19.37 9.07
N GLU A 441 18.20 -19.63 9.07
CA GLU A 441 18.96 -20.03 10.27
C GLU A 441 18.99 -18.90 11.29
N GLY A 442 19.21 -17.64 10.85
CA GLY A 442 19.12 -16.44 11.69
C GLY A 442 17.75 -16.31 12.36
N GLN A 443 16.66 -16.36 11.58
CA GLN A 443 15.29 -16.30 12.13
C GLN A 443 15.02 -17.46 13.11
N ARG A 444 15.49 -18.66 12.77
CA ARG A 444 15.33 -19.83 13.61
C ARG A 444 16.01 -19.66 14.97
N HIS A 445 17.22 -19.11 14.98
CA HIS A 445 17.94 -18.79 16.19
C HIS A 445 17.25 -17.70 17.01
N GLU A 446 16.73 -16.66 16.34
CA GLU A 446 15.91 -15.62 16.98
C GLU A 446 14.66 -16.20 17.65
N ARG A 447 13.95 -17.16 17.02
CA ARG A 447 12.79 -17.83 17.65
C ARG A 447 13.17 -18.73 18.81
N ARG A 448 14.33 -19.40 18.74
CA ARG A 448 14.83 -20.25 19.82
C ARG A 448 15.25 -19.44 21.04
N ALA A 449 15.83 -18.26 20.84
CA ALA A 449 16.20 -17.35 21.92
C ALA A 449 15.00 -16.96 22.79
N ILE A 450 13.78 -16.91 22.23
CA ILE A 450 12.55 -16.56 22.98
C ILE A 450 12.15 -17.66 23.98
N VAL A 451 12.37 -18.93 23.64
CA VAL A 451 11.96 -20.08 24.46
C VAL A 451 13.10 -20.70 25.28
N ALA A 452 14.33 -20.25 25.05
CA ALA A 452 15.53 -20.72 25.74
C ALA A 452 15.63 -20.17 27.17
N ASP A 453 16.44 -20.84 28.00
CA ASP A 453 16.87 -20.27 29.28
C ASP A 453 17.93 -19.17 29.06
N ASP A 454 18.27 -18.40 30.11
CA ASP A 454 19.12 -17.21 29.97
C ASP A 454 20.51 -17.51 29.36
N GLY A 455 21.06 -18.71 29.61
CA GLY A 455 22.37 -19.12 29.08
C GLY A 455 22.29 -19.50 27.60
N ASP A 456 21.26 -20.27 27.22
CA ASP A 456 21.04 -20.69 25.83
C ASP A 456 20.48 -19.54 24.96
N ARG A 457 19.81 -18.55 25.58
CA ARG A 457 19.28 -17.36 24.91
C ARG A 457 20.38 -16.52 24.28
N LEU A 458 21.45 -16.20 25.02
CA LEU A 458 22.57 -15.41 24.50
C LEU A 458 23.24 -16.13 23.32
N ALA A 459 23.55 -17.42 23.47
CA ALA A 459 24.15 -18.22 22.41
C ALA A 459 23.28 -18.27 21.13
N HIS A 460 21.95 -18.24 21.28
CA HIS A 460 21.05 -18.14 20.13
C HIS A 460 21.01 -16.76 19.50
N LEU A 461 21.06 -15.68 20.28
CA LEU A 461 21.13 -14.33 19.73
C LEU A 461 22.45 -14.09 19.00
N GLU A 462 23.59 -14.53 19.56
CA GLU A 462 24.91 -14.50 18.90
C GLU A 462 24.89 -15.28 17.57
N ALA A 463 24.32 -16.50 17.57
CA ALA A 463 24.20 -17.28 16.35
C ALA A 463 23.25 -16.64 15.32
N ALA A 464 22.23 -15.91 15.75
CA ALA A 464 21.36 -15.16 14.85
C ALA A 464 22.13 -14.00 14.20
N LEU A 465 22.93 -13.28 14.99
CA LEU A 465 23.78 -12.18 14.54
C LEU A 465 24.78 -12.66 13.48
N ASP A 466 25.54 -13.72 13.76
CA ASP A 466 26.52 -14.30 12.81
C ASP A 466 25.89 -14.62 11.45
N ASN A 467 24.65 -15.12 11.46
CA ASN A 467 23.92 -15.47 10.24
C ASN A 467 23.48 -14.23 9.47
N TYR A 468 22.92 -13.21 10.13
CA TYR A 468 22.51 -11.97 9.47
C TYR A 468 23.71 -11.16 8.95
N GLU A 469 24.82 -11.12 9.69
CA GLU A 469 26.09 -10.52 9.23
C GLU A 469 26.62 -11.19 7.96
N SER A 470 26.48 -12.52 7.85
CA SER A 470 26.99 -13.27 6.68
C SER A 470 26.28 -12.90 5.36
N VAL A 471 25.09 -12.32 5.44
CA VAL A 471 24.29 -11.87 4.30
C VAL A 471 24.09 -10.35 4.25
N GLY A 472 24.65 -9.60 5.20
CA GLY A 472 24.58 -8.14 5.22
C GLY A 472 23.20 -7.55 5.51
N PHE A 473 22.37 -8.24 6.31
CA PHE A 473 21.02 -7.74 6.65
C PHE A 473 21.09 -6.73 7.81
N GLU A 474 21.54 -5.52 7.52
CA GLU A 474 21.86 -4.43 8.47
C GLU A 474 20.77 -4.21 9.52
N ARG A 475 19.50 -4.09 9.13
CA ARG A 475 18.40 -3.91 10.10
C ARG A 475 18.16 -5.13 10.99
N SER A 476 18.45 -6.34 10.49
CA SER A 476 18.37 -7.55 11.32
C SER A 476 19.55 -7.68 12.27
N ILE A 477 20.71 -7.16 11.89
CA ILE A 477 21.89 -7.05 12.75
C ILE A 477 21.56 -6.10 13.91
N GLU A 478 21.17 -4.86 13.63
CA GLU A 478 20.83 -3.83 14.64
C GLU A 478 19.78 -4.33 15.65
N ARG A 479 18.70 -4.98 15.15
CA ARG A 479 17.66 -5.55 16.01
C ARG A 479 18.19 -6.65 16.93
N ILE A 480 19.09 -7.50 16.46
CA ILE A 480 19.65 -8.56 17.29
C ILE A 480 20.67 -7.99 18.29
N GLU A 481 21.46 -6.99 17.90
CA GLU A 481 22.36 -6.26 18.80
C GLU A 481 21.59 -5.62 19.97
N ALA A 482 20.47 -4.95 19.69
CA ALA A 482 19.61 -4.41 20.75
C ALA A 482 19.08 -5.49 21.71
N LYS A 483 18.72 -6.67 21.18
CA LYS A 483 18.28 -7.81 22.01
C LYS A 483 19.40 -8.44 22.82
N LEU A 484 20.64 -8.39 22.32
CA LEU A 484 21.83 -8.84 23.02
C LEU A 484 22.12 -7.91 24.19
N ASP A 485 22.12 -6.60 23.97
CA ASP A 485 22.30 -5.58 25.01
C ASP A 485 21.27 -5.78 26.15
N ASP A 486 19.98 -5.93 25.80
CA ASP A 486 18.90 -6.21 26.77
C ASP A 486 19.16 -7.50 27.59
N ALA A 487 19.66 -8.55 26.93
CA ALA A 487 19.92 -9.83 27.59
C ALA A 487 21.15 -9.77 28.51
N GLU A 488 22.19 -9.03 28.13
CA GLU A 488 23.39 -8.81 28.94
C GLU A 488 23.10 -7.93 30.17
N GLU A 489 22.28 -6.88 30.00
CA GLU A 489 21.82 -6.05 31.11
C GLU A 489 20.99 -6.86 32.13
N ALA A 490 20.11 -7.73 31.64
CA ALA A 490 19.31 -8.62 32.49
C ALA A 490 20.18 -9.65 33.25
N ALA A 491 21.27 -10.13 32.64
CA ALA A 491 22.20 -11.08 33.27
C ALA A 491 23.12 -10.42 34.32
N THR A 492 23.41 -9.13 34.18
CA THR A 492 24.33 -8.38 35.06
C THR A 492 23.62 -7.58 36.17
N GLY A 493 22.35 -7.22 35.99
CA GLY A 493 21.51 -6.52 36.96
C GLY A 493 20.66 -7.47 37.82
N GLY A 494 21.01 -7.60 39.11
CA GLY A 494 20.18 -8.35 40.06
C GLY A 494 18.77 -7.76 40.21
N SER A 495 17.76 -8.52 39.79
CA SER A 495 16.32 -8.44 40.12
C SER A 495 15.89 -7.31 41.07
N GLU A 496 15.64 -6.12 40.53
CA GLU A 496 14.66 -5.18 41.10
C GLU A 496 13.53 -4.94 40.09
N ASP A 497 12.46 -5.69 40.32
CA ASP A 497 11.08 -5.54 39.86
C ASP A 497 10.72 -4.13 39.36
N ARG A 498 10.82 -3.91 38.05
CA ARG A 498 10.18 -2.79 37.33
C ARG A 498 9.83 -3.19 35.91
N ALA A 499 8.55 -3.48 35.67
CA ALA A 499 7.93 -3.23 34.38
C ALA A 499 8.03 -1.71 34.11
N ARG A 500 9.08 -1.28 33.43
CA ARG A 500 9.22 0.07 32.88
C ARG A 500 8.75 0.04 31.42
N PRO A 501 7.96 1.04 30.97
CA PRO A 501 7.74 1.25 29.54
C PRO A 501 9.11 1.46 28.87
N GLN A 502 9.30 0.89 27.68
CA GLN A 502 10.46 1.18 26.85
C GLN A 502 10.58 2.71 26.67
N PRO A 503 11.77 3.30 26.86
CA PRO A 503 11.96 4.72 26.61
C PRO A 503 11.91 4.96 25.10
N VAL A 504 10.92 5.73 24.65
CA VAL A 504 10.90 6.32 23.31
C VAL A 504 12.07 7.30 23.23
N LEU A 505 13.09 6.96 22.43
CA LEU A 505 14.14 7.89 22.06
C LEU A 505 13.52 8.92 21.11
N ARG A 506 13.38 10.17 21.57
CA ARG A 506 13.15 11.31 20.67
C ARG A 506 14.51 11.76 20.13
N PRO A 507 14.69 11.90 18.81
CA PRO A 507 15.91 12.49 18.25
C PRO A 507 16.02 14.00 18.58
N ASP A 508 17.25 14.48 18.59
CA ASP A 508 17.61 15.89 18.76
C ASP A 508 17.09 16.73 17.56
N PRO A 509 16.29 17.78 17.76
CA PRO A 509 15.64 18.54 16.68
C PRO A 509 16.59 19.29 15.72
N GLU A 510 17.92 19.20 15.90
CA GLU A 510 18.92 19.77 15.00
C GLU A 510 19.61 18.74 14.08
N ALA A 511 19.33 17.44 14.21
CA ALA A 511 19.76 16.43 13.25
C ALA A 511 18.73 16.35 12.10
N GLY A 512 19.17 16.58 10.85
CA GLY A 512 18.33 16.28 9.68
C GLY A 512 17.97 14.79 9.61
N PRO A 513 16.98 14.41 8.80
CA PRO A 513 16.41 13.05 8.80
C PRO A 513 17.48 12.01 8.47
N SER A 514 17.69 11.03 9.35
CA SER A 514 18.31 9.75 9.02
C SER A 514 17.21 8.69 8.92
N LEU A 515 17.43 7.70 8.06
CA LEU A 515 16.56 6.52 7.86
C LEU A 515 16.55 5.56 9.07
N GLU A 516 17.18 5.95 10.19
CA GLU A 516 17.54 5.10 11.33
C GLU A 516 16.56 5.24 12.52
N ASP A 517 15.57 6.12 12.44
CA ASP A 517 14.65 6.43 13.57
C ASP A 517 13.22 5.83 13.42
N ILE A 518 13.03 4.82 12.56
CA ILE A 518 11.71 4.24 12.22
C ILE A 518 11.34 3.07 13.17
N PRO A 519 10.11 3.02 13.74
CA PRO A 519 9.67 1.93 14.62
C PRO A 519 9.72 0.53 13.99
N ASP A 520 10.43 -0.36 14.68
CA ASP A 520 10.62 -1.78 14.39
C ASP A 520 9.32 -2.59 14.45
N LEU A 521 8.77 -2.97 13.30
CA LEU A 521 8.29 -4.33 13.00
C LEU A 521 7.74 -4.35 11.57
N HIS A 522 8.20 -5.30 10.75
CA HIS A 522 7.70 -5.67 9.40
C HIS A 522 8.52 -5.31 8.15
N ASP A 523 9.71 -4.73 8.31
CA ASP A 523 10.49 -4.27 7.15
C ASP A 523 11.63 -5.19 6.66
N SER A 524 11.91 -6.33 7.32
CA SER A 524 12.97 -7.26 6.86
C SER A 524 12.68 -7.98 5.53
N LEU A 525 11.53 -7.71 4.91
CA LEU A 525 11.16 -8.18 3.57
C LEU A 525 11.07 -7.02 2.55
N THR A 526 11.26 -5.76 2.96
CA THR A 526 11.26 -4.54 2.08
C THR A 526 12.61 -3.88 2.05
N GLU A 527 13.59 -4.28 2.86
CA GLU A 527 14.95 -3.75 2.81
C GLU A 527 15.39 -3.76 1.33
N THR A 528 15.38 -2.56 0.74
CA THR A 528 15.91 -2.29 -0.58
C THR A 528 17.41 -2.36 -0.44
N ASP A 529 17.93 -3.57 -0.23
CA ASP A 529 19.33 -3.84 -0.50
C ASP A 529 19.51 -3.58 -2.00
N PRO A 530 20.31 -2.58 -2.40
CA PRO A 530 20.64 -2.33 -3.80
C PRO A 530 21.32 -3.54 -4.46
N GLY A 531 21.82 -4.49 -3.65
CA GLY A 531 22.37 -5.79 -4.00
C GLY A 531 21.40 -6.98 -3.80
N ALA A 532 20.19 -6.79 -3.26
CA ALA A 532 19.12 -7.79 -3.29
C ALA A 532 18.55 -7.80 -4.70
N VAL A 533 19.35 -8.35 -5.61
CA VAL A 533 18.92 -8.75 -6.93
C VAL A 533 17.64 -9.53 -6.70
N GLY A 534 16.55 -9.12 -7.33
CA GLY A 534 15.32 -9.90 -7.40
C GLY A 534 15.60 -11.28 -7.99
N SER A 535 14.56 -11.90 -8.55
CA SER A 535 14.79 -13.03 -9.45
C SER A 535 15.98 -12.72 -10.39
N ALA A 536 16.87 -13.67 -10.60
CA ALA A 536 18.10 -13.45 -11.37
C ALA A 536 17.75 -12.69 -12.67
N ASP A 537 18.41 -11.55 -12.97
CA ASP A 537 18.07 -10.70 -14.12
C ASP A 537 17.76 -11.60 -15.33
N PRO A 538 16.49 -11.71 -15.74
CA PRO A 538 16.13 -12.66 -16.79
C PRO A 538 16.69 -12.25 -18.15
N GLY A 539 17.37 -11.10 -18.22
CA GLY A 539 17.94 -10.53 -19.43
C GLY A 539 16.88 -9.86 -20.28
N VAL A 540 17.24 -9.57 -21.53
CA VAL A 540 16.32 -9.03 -22.52
C VAL A 540 15.25 -10.07 -22.83
N LEU A 541 13.98 -9.68 -22.73
CA LEU A 541 12.87 -10.59 -23.01
C LEU A 541 12.91 -11.00 -24.48
N PRO A 542 13.06 -12.30 -24.79
CA PRO A 542 13.23 -12.75 -26.15
C PRO A 542 12.02 -12.33 -26.97
N ASP A 543 12.27 -11.69 -28.11
CA ASP A 543 11.28 -11.65 -29.19
C ASP A 543 11.13 -13.11 -29.66
N GLU A 544 10.12 -13.81 -29.17
CA GLU A 544 9.83 -15.20 -29.59
C GLU A 544 9.53 -15.29 -31.10
N ARG A 545 9.44 -14.15 -31.80
CA ARG A 545 9.28 -14.03 -33.25
C ARG A 545 10.54 -13.48 -33.91
N GLY A 546 11.70 -14.07 -33.63
CA GLY A 546 12.99 -13.66 -34.19
C GLY A 546 12.92 -13.11 -35.62
N ASP A 547 13.39 -11.87 -35.82
CA ASP A 547 13.65 -11.15 -37.08
C ASP A 547 12.59 -11.21 -38.21
N ALA A 548 11.39 -11.74 -37.98
CA ALA A 548 10.40 -11.95 -39.03
C ALA A 548 9.59 -10.69 -39.38
N LEU A 549 9.88 -9.54 -38.75
CA LEU A 549 9.23 -8.27 -39.06
C LEU A 549 9.98 -7.44 -40.11
N ASP A 550 11.20 -7.82 -40.47
CA ASP A 550 12.04 -7.05 -41.43
C ASP A 550 12.28 -7.79 -42.76
N ASP A 551 11.25 -8.45 -43.30
CA ASP A 551 11.30 -9.00 -44.66
C ASP A 551 11.12 -7.88 -45.71
N ARG A 552 12.06 -6.92 -45.72
CA ARG A 552 12.43 -6.20 -46.95
C ARG A 552 13.48 -7.04 -47.68
N GLY A 553 13.06 -8.17 -48.22
CA GLY A 553 13.89 -9.00 -49.08
C GLY A 553 14.43 -8.24 -50.30
N PRO A 554 15.66 -8.53 -50.77
CA PRO A 554 16.22 -7.88 -51.94
C PRO A 554 15.63 -8.52 -53.21
N GLY A 555 15.04 -7.67 -54.06
CA GLY A 555 14.84 -7.86 -55.50
C GLY A 555 14.48 -9.27 -56.00
N ARG A 556 13.20 -9.50 -56.29
CA ARG A 556 12.79 -10.41 -57.37
C ARG A 556 11.78 -9.72 -58.28
N ASP A 557 12.33 -9.24 -59.39
CA ASP A 557 11.61 -8.98 -60.62
C ASP A 557 10.97 -10.27 -61.15
N THR A 558 9.77 -10.11 -61.70
CA THR A 558 9.14 -10.93 -62.75
C THR A 558 8.73 -12.38 -62.44
N ASP A 559 7.42 -12.61 -62.30
CA ASP A 559 6.76 -13.66 -63.10
C ASP A 559 5.37 -13.21 -63.60
N PRO A 560 5.17 -13.08 -64.93
CA PRO A 560 3.92 -12.69 -65.56
C PRO A 560 3.16 -13.91 -66.06
N ARG A 561 2.20 -14.38 -65.26
CA ARG A 561 0.85 -14.87 -65.64
C ARG A 561 0.32 -15.78 -64.53
N TYR A 562 0.09 -15.14 -63.39
CA TYR A 562 -0.63 -15.60 -62.19
C TYR A 562 -0.63 -17.10 -61.95
N ARG A 563 0.46 -17.61 -61.35
CA ARG A 563 0.62 -18.96 -60.79
C ARG A 563 1.98 -19.09 -60.13
#